data_AF-A0A3D3BSK2-F1
#
_entry.id   AF-A0A3D3BSK2-F1
#
_cell.length_a   1.000
_cell.length_b   1.000
_cell.length_c   1.000
_cell.angle_alpha   90.00
_cell.angle_beta   90.00
_cell.angle_gamma   90.00
#
_symmetry.space_group_name_H-M   'P 1'
#
loop_
_entity.id
_entity.type
_entity.pdbx_description
1 polymer ?
#
loop_
_entity_poly.entity_id
_entity_poly.type
_entity_poly.pdbx_seq_one_letter_code
_entity_poly.pdbx_strand_id
1 'polypeptide(L)'
;MVSANTVLYLLENQFEALMAFFLGLVLASVAILARETHILHLHNGAALLAGVGTTLLVAQLDPVVGAELSYGYLFLCGLIAISAMILPGLSGAFILILLGAYEAMLTALTQFQWLTIIVFMAGCGIGIIAFSRLLASLLLRFRNICYGYICGMLLGSLPVLWPWQQAVSFYEDSDGHQQALQSVNVWPLNYTELTGQSPQLFWVALCFVLGGAAVLLLRWLFSGRH
;
A
#
# COMPACT_ATOMS: atom_id res chain seq x y z
N MET A 1 19.09 -9.04 0.79
CA MET A 1 18.82 -10.30 1.52
C MET A 1 18.59 -10.07 3.01
N VAL A 2 19.43 -9.30 3.73
CA VAL A 2 19.19 -9.01 5.16
C VAL A 2 17.90 -8.21 5.43
N SER A 3 17.54 -7.26 4.57
CA SER A 3 16.34 -6.42 4.78
C SER A 3 15.01 -7.19 4.64
N ALA A 4 14.86 -8.01 3.59
CA ALA A 4 13.63 -8.77 3.34
C ALA A 4 13.33 -9.77 4.47
N ASN A 5 14.33 -10.55 4.90
CA ASN A 5 14.15 -11.48 6.02
C ASN A 5 13.86 -10.77 7.34
N THR A 6 14.39 -9.56 7.55
CA THR A 6 14.11 -8.79 8.78
C THR A 6 12.66 -8.33 8.82
N VAL A 7 12.13 -7.83 7.70
CA VAL A 7 10.72 -7.39 7.62
C VAL A 7 9.78 -8.58 7.77
N LEU A 8 10.06 -9.71 7.12
CA LEU A 8 9.26 -10.93 7.26
C LEU A 8 9.26 -11.44 8.70
N TYR A 9 10.44 -11.48 9.34
CA TYR A 9 10.56 -11.83 10.75
C TYR A 9 9.73 -10.91 11.66
N LEU A 10 9.74 -9.60 11.40
CA LEU A 10 8.93 -8.64 12.15
C LEU A 10 7.43 -8.77 11.88
N LEU A 11 7.03 -9.10 10.65
CA LEU A 11 5.62 -9.37 10.32
C LEU A 11 5.09 -10.60 11.04
N GLU A 12 5.91 -11.64 11.21
CA GLU A 12 5.51 -12.87 11.91
C GLU A 12 5.50 -12.71 13.43
N ASN A 13 6.49 -12.01 14.00
CA ASN A 13 6.70 -11.99 15.44
C ASN A 13 6.24 -10.70 16.14
N GLN A 14 6.08 -9.61 15.39
CA GLN A 14 5.87 -8.25 15.92
C GLN A 14 4.96 -7.41 15.00
N PHE A 15 3.88 -8.02 14.49
CA PHE A 15 2.96 -7.39 13.54
C PHE A 15 2.41 -6.05 14.05
N GLU A 16 1.94 -6.00 15.29
CA GLU A 16 1.30 -4.81 15.86
C GLU A 16 2.29 -3.64 15.99
N ALA A 17 3.52 -3.94 16.44
CA ALA A 17 4.57 -2.93 16.57
C ALA A 17 5.01 -2.38 15.20
N LEU A 18 5.10 -3.24 14.18
CA LEU A 18 5.45 -2.84 12.83
C LEU A 18 4.35 -1.98 12.18
N MET A 19 3.08 -2.37 12.34
CA MET A 19 1.94 -1.58 11.86
C MET A 19 1.88 -0.22 12.54
N ALA A 20 2.12 -0.16 13.86
CA ALA A 20 2.18 1.09 14.60
C ALA A 20 3.28 2.03 14.10
N PHE A 21 4.46 1.48 13.78
CA PHE A 21 5.55 2.24 13.18
C PHE A 21 5.14 2.84 11.83
N PHE A 22 4.53 2.06 10.93
CA PHE A 22 4.02 2.57 9.65
C PHE A 22 2.90 3.59 9.82
N LEU A 23 1.97 3.37 10.75
CA LEU A 23 0.91 4.33 11.08
C LEU A 23 1.49 5.67 11.53
N GLY A 24 2.53 5.64 12.38
CA GLY A 24 3.26 6.84 12.80
C GLY A 24 3.96 7.57 11.64
N LEU A 25 4.60 6.82 10.74
CA LEU A 25 5.22 7.37 9.52
C LEU A 25 4.18 8.06 8.63
N VAL A 26 3.05 7.41 8.36
CA VAL A 26 2.00 7.93 7.49
C VAL A 26 1.35 9.17 8.09
N LEU A 27 0.98 9.15 9.37
CA LEU A 27 0.38 10.30 10.03
C LEU A 27 1.33 11.50 10.09
N ALA A 28 2.61 11.29 10.40
CA ALA A 28 3.59 12.36 10.38
C ALA A 28 3.77 12.94 8.97
N SER A 29 3.82 12.08 7.94
CA SER A 29 3.93 12.50 6.55
C SER A 29 2.72 13.31 6.09
N VAL A 30 1.50 12.86 6.40
CA VAL A 30 0.27 13.58 6.11
C VAL A 30 0.24 14.91 6.87
N ALA A 31 0.61 14.93 8.16
CA ALA A 31 0.62 16.17 8.95
C ALA A 31 1.59 17.23 8.41
N ILE A 32 2.77 16.81 7.92
CA ILE A 32 3.72 17.71 7.27
C ILE A 32 3.14 18.22 5.95
N LEU A 33 2.67 17.29 5.11
CA LEU A 33 2.18 17.63 3.77
C LEU A 33 0.92 18.50 3.82
N ALA A 34 0.02 18.26 4.78
CA ALA A 34 -1.18 19.05 5.05
C ALA A 34 -0.86 20.49 5.50
N ARG A 35 0.31 20.73 6.09
CA ARG A 35 0.76 22.09 6.45
C ARG A 35 1.39 22.81 5.27
N GLU A 36 2.10 22.08 4.42
CA GLU A 36 2.76 22.63 3.22
C GLU A 36 1.79 22.87 2.07
N THR A 37 0.62 22.23 2.12
CA THR A 37 -0.42 22.35 1.10
C THR A 37 -1.62 23.07 1.71
N HIS A 38 -2.14 24.07 1.00
CA HIS A 38 -3.34 24.78 1.41
C HIS A 38 -4.60 23.90 1.22
N ILE A 39 -4.67 22.77 1.91
CA ILE A 39 -5.71 21.72 1.77
C ILE A 39 -7.13 22.25 2.03
N LEU A 40 -7.26 23.34 2.78
CA LEU A 40 -8.55 23.97 3.10
C LEU A 40 -9.17 24.71 1.91
N HIS A 41 -8.44 24.91 0.80
CA HIS A 41 -9.07 25.39 -0.43
C HIS A 41 -9.96 24.29 -1.03
N LEU A 42 -11.16 24.68 -1.50
CA LEU A 42 -12.19 23.78 -2.01
C LEU A 42 -11.66 22.73 -3.00
N HIS A 43 -10.83 23.15 -3.97
CA HIS A 43 -10.26 22.25 -4.98
C HIS A 43 -9.30 21.21 -4.40
N ASN A 44 -8.50 21.59 -3.39
CA ASN A 44 -7.54 20.69 -2.75
C ASN A 44 -8.25 19.73 -1.79
N GLY A 45 -9.26 20.22 -1.06
CA GLY A 45 -10.12 19.40 -0.21
C GLY A 45 -10.92 18.38 -1.03
N ALA A 46 -11.45 18.77 -2.19
CA ALA A 46 -12.11 17.85 -3.11
C ALA A 46 -11.16 16.76 -3.62
N ALA A 47 -9.91 17.12 -3.95
CA ALA A 47 -8.90 16.15 -4.36
C ALA A 47 -8.53 15.17 -3.22
N LEU A 48 -8.45 15.67 -1.98
CA LEU A 48 -8.23 14.82 -0.80
C LEU A 48 -9.38 13.83 -0.61
N LEU A 49 -10.62 14.29 -0.67
CA LEU A 49 -11.78 13.39 -0.57
C LEU A 49 -11.81 12.38 -1.72
N ALA A 50 -11.44 12.79 -2.93
CA ALA A 50 -11.30 11.87 -4.05
C ALA A 50 -10.22 10.82 -3.79
N GLY A 51 -9.08 11.18 -3.22
CA GLY A 51 -8.01 10.25 -2.84
C GLY A 51 -8.43 9.24 -1.75
N VAL A 52 -9.16 9.70 -0.73
CA VAL A 52 -9.76 8.79 0.28
C VAL A 52 -10.74 7.84 -0.41
N GLY A 53 -11.61 8.39 -1.25
CA GLY A 53 -12.63 7.63 -1.98
C GLY A 53 -12.03 6.58 -2.90
N THR A 54 -10.95 6.88 -3.62
CA THR A 54 -10.28 5.90 -4.50
C THR A 54 -9.64 4.77 -3.71
N THR A 55 -8.95 5.05 -2.60
CA THR A 55 -8.39 4.00 -1.75
C THR A 55 -9.48 3.10 -1.15
N LEU A 56 -10.58 3.68 -0.66
CA LEU A 56 -11.70 2.89 -0.12
C LEU A 56 -12.48 2.11 -1.18
N LEU A 57 -12.59 2.65 -2.40
CA LEU A 57 -13.21 1.94 -3.52
C LEU A 57 -12.36 0.74 -3.91
N VAL A 58 -11.04 0.92 -4.05
CA VAL A 58 -10.12 -0.16 -4.39
C VAL A 58 -10.11 -1.25 -3.32
N ALA A 59 -10.20 -0.88 -2.04
CA ALA A 59 -10.26 -1.83 -0.92
C ALA A 59 -11.54 -2.71 -0.92
N GLN A 60 -12.59 -2.31 -1.64
CA GLN A 60 -13.86 -3.04 -1.74
C GLN A 60 -14.02 -3.78 -3.07
N LEU A 61 -13.03 -3.75 -3.95
CA LEU A 61 -13.09 -4.50 -5.20
C LEU A 61 -12.85 -5.99 -4.92
N ASP A 62 -13.76 -6.83 -5.42
CA ASP A 62 -13.57 -8.27 -5.40
C ASP A 62 -12.61 -8.71 -6.51
N PRO A 63 -11.75 -9.72 -6.27
CA PRO A 63 -10.90 -10.27 -7.30
C PRO A 63 -11.68 -10.85 -8.48
N VAL A 64 -11.22 -10.55 -9.70
CA VAL A 64 -11.75 -11.18 -10.90
C VAL A 64 -11.31 -12.65 -10.93
N VAL A 65 -12.29 -13.56 -10.88
CA VAL A 65 -12.06 -15.01 -10.95
C VAL A 65 -12.42 -15.52 -12.35
N GLY A 66 -11.54 -16.32 -12.96
CA GLY A 66 -11.83 -17.00 -14.23
C GLY A 66 -11.71 -16.12 -15.48
N ALA A 67 -10.93 -15.04 -15.44
CA ALA A 67 -10.63 -14.26 -16.64
C ALA A 67 -9.91 -15.10 -17.70
N GLU A 68 -10.29 -14.98 -18.96
CA GLU A 68 -9.50 -15.52 -20.06
C GLU A 68 -8.21 -14.69 -20.20
N LEU A 69 -7.09 -15.26 -19.76
CA LEU A 69 -5.78 -14.61 -19.72
C LEU A 69 -5.11 -14.60 -21.09
N SER A 70 -5.72 -13.88 -22.02
CA SER A 70 -5.07 -13.54 -23.30
C SER A 70 -3.78 -12.74 -23.06
N TYR A 71 -2.80 -12.87 -23.95
CA TYR A 71 -1.57 -12.06 -23.92
C TYR A 71 -1.87 -10.55 -23.88
N GLY A 72 -2.91 -10.09 -24.58
CA GLY A 72 -3.35 -8.69 -24.52
C GLY A 72 -3.82 -8.28 -23.12
N TYR A 73 -4.52 -9.17 -22.43
CA TYR A 73 -4.98 -8.93 -21.06
C TYR A 73 -3.80 -8.88 -20.08
N LEU A 74 -2.84 -9.81 -20.21
CA LEU A 74 -1.63 -9.83 -19.39
C LEU A 74 -0.75 -8.58 -19.59
N PHE A 75 -0.66 -8.09 -20.82
CA PHE A 75 0.00 -6.82 -21.11
C PHE A 75 -0.66 -5.65 -20.36
N LEU A 76 -2.01 -5.57 -20.39
CA LEU A 76 -2.75 -4.53 -19.67
C LEU A 76 -2.61 -4.68 -18.15
N CYS A 77 -2.58 -5.92 -17.64
CA CYS A 77 -2.33 -6.18 -16.22
C CYS A 77 -0.98 -5.65 -15.79
N GLY A 78 0.09 -5.89 -16.55
CA GLY A 78 1.41 -5.33 -16.28
C GLY A 78 1.42 -3.80 -16.29
N LEU A 79 0.77 -3.20 -17.28
CA LEU A 79 0.65 -1.74 -17.41
C LEU A 79 -0.06 -1.12 -16.19
N ILE A 80 -1.19 -1.69 -15.76
CA ILE A 80 -1.99 -1.16 -14.65
C ILE A 80 -1.29 -1.43 -13.32
N ALA A 81 -0.79 -2.64 -13.09
CA ALA A 81 -0.15 -3.02 -11.83
C ALA A 81 1.09 -2.19 -11.53
N ILE A 82 1.93 -1.93 -12.54
CA ILE A 82 3.13 -1.10 -12.32
C ILE A 82 2.78 0.38 -12.10
N SER A 83 1.73 0.86 -12.77
CA SER A 83 1.23 2.24 -12.59
C SER A 83 0.69 2.42 -11.17
N ALA A 84 -0.06 1.44 -10.67
CA ALA A 84 -0.54 1.43 -9.30
C ALA A 84 0.60 1.41 -8.27
N MET A 85 1.70 0.70 -8.54
CA MET A 85 2.86 0.64 -7.65
C MET A 85 3.58 2.00 -7.48
N ILE A 86 3.44 2.91 -8.44
CA ILE A 86 3.99 4.27 -8.34
C ILE A 86 3.11 5.16 -7.46
N LEU A 87 1.80 4.87 -7.37
CA LEU A 87 0.85 5.65 -6.59
C LEU A 87 0.89 5.21 -5.11
N PRO A 88 1.03 6.14 -4.15
CA PRO A 88 1.16 5.78 -2.75
C PRO A 88 -0.11 5.11 -2.21
N GLY A 89 0.06 3.99 -1.51
CA GLY A 89 -1.05 3.26 -0.88
C GLY A 89 -1.70 2.19 -1.76
N LEU A 90 -1.25 1.96 -2.99
CA LEU A 90 -1.69 0.85 -3.84
C LEU A 90 -0.56 -0.15 -4.08
N SER A 91 -0.80 -1.42 -3.78
CA SER A 91 0.16 -2.51 -4.02
C SER A 91 -0.03 -3.10 -5.42
N GLY A 92 1.04 -3.17 -6.22
CA GLY A 92 0.98 -3.78 -7.56
C GLY A 92 0.59 -5.25 -7.53
N ALA A 93 1.03 -6.00 -6.52
CA ALA A 93 0.64 -7.40 -6.34
C ALA A 93 -0.86 -7.54 -6.00
N PHE A 94 -1.38 -6.67 -5.13
CA PHE A 94 -2.82 -6.63 -4.82
C PHE A 94 -3.64 -6.31 -6.07
N ILE A 95 -3.21 -5.35 -6.90
CA ILE A 95 -3.87 -5.06 -8.17
C ILE A 95 -3.85 -6.27 -9.12
N LEU A 96 -2.76 -7.05 -9.16
CA LEU A 96 -2.73 -8.29 -9.97
C LEU A 96 -3.68 -9.36 -9.45
N ILE A 97 -3.85 -9.47 -8.13
CA ILE A 97 -4.85 -10.36 -7.52
C ILE A 97 -6.25 -9.87 -7.92
N LEU A 98 -6.52 -8.57 -7.81
CA LEU A 98 -7.80 -7.99 -8.24
C LEU A 98 -8.11 -8.23 -9.72
N LEU A 99 -7.09 -8.20 -10.57
CA LEU A 99 -7.20 -8.51 -12.00
C LEU A 99 -7.20 -10.02 -12.31
N GLY A 100 -7.09 -10.90 -11.31
CA GLY A 100 -7.03 -12.36 -11.52
C GLY A 100 -5.77 -12.85 -12.26
N ALA A 101 -4.76 -12.00 -12.42
CA ALA A 101 -3.54 -12.31 -13.17
C ALA A 101 -2.38 -12.79 -12.27
N TYR A 102 -2.54 -12.72 -10.94
CA TYR A 102 -1.50 -13.05 -9.97
C TYR A 102 -1.02 -14.51 -10.09
N GLU A 103 -1.93 -15.48 -10.01
CA GLU A 103 -1.62 -16.92 -10.12
C GLU A 103 -0.97 -17.29 -11.46
N ALA A 104 -1.44 -16.67 -12.53
CA ALA A 104 -0.88 -16.89 -13.86
C ALA A 104 0.54 -16.34 -13.99
N MET A 105 0.81 -15.18 -13.38
CA MET A 105 2.16 -14.62 -13.35
C MET A 105 3.09 -15.45 -12.47
N LEU A 106 2.61 -15.93 -11.31
CA LEU A 106 3.35 -16.86 -10.46
C LEU A 106 3.71 -18.14 -11.22
N THR A 107 2.73 -18.76 -11.86
CA THR A 107 2.95 -19.96 -12.69
C THR A 107 3.92 -19.69 -13.84
N ALA A 108 3.79 -18.54 -14.50
CA ALA A 108 4.70 -18.15 -15.58
C ALA A 108 6.14 -17.99 -15.10
N LEU A 109 6.35 -17.44 -13.89
CA LEU A 109 7.68 -17.29 -13.30
C LEU A 109 8.27 -18.64 -12.87
N THR A 110 7.50 -19.48 -12.19
CA THR A 110 7.97 -20.78 -11.68
C THR A 110 8.23 -21.79 -12.80
N GLN A 111 7.43 -21.76 -13.85
CA GLN A 111 7.59 -22.63 -15.03
C GLN A 111 8.42 -22.00 -16.15
N PHE A 112 9.00 -20.82 -15.93
CA PHE A 112 9.78 -20.08 -16.92
C PHE A 112 9.06 -19.91 -18.27
N GLN A 113 7.77 -19.55 -18.24
CA GLN A 113 6.98 -19.25 -19.43
C GLN A 113 7.39 -17.89 -20.02
N TRP A 114 8.51 -17.87 -20.75
CA TRP A 114 9.16 -16.65 -21.24
C TRP A 114 8.24 -15.73 -22.03
N LEU A 115 7.33 -16.28 -22.85
CA LEU A 115 6.41 -15.46 -23.65
C LEU A 115 5.48 -14.65 -22.76
N THR A 116 4.84 -15.28 -21.78
CA THR A 116 3.97 -14.64 -20.78
C THR A 116 4.73 -13.57 -20.00
N ILE A 117 5.93 -13.89 -19.53
CA ILE A 117 6.78 -12.95 -18.78
C ILE A 117 7.14 -11.74 -19.64
N ILE A 118 7.57 -11.93 -20.89
CA ILE A 118 7.99 -10.84 -21.77
C ILE A 118 6.81 -9.93 -22.11
N VAL A 119 5.63 -10.50 -22.39
CA VAL A 119 4.41 -9.72 -22.68
C VAL A 119 4.01 -8.87 -21.47
N PHE A 120 4.01 -9.47 -20.28
CA PHE A 120 3.75 -8.76 -19.03
C PHE A 120 4.78 -7.64 -18.79
N MET A 121 6.07 -7.94 -18.94
CA MET A 121 7.17 -6.99 -18.75
C MET A 121 7.14 -5.84 -19.77
N ALA A 122 6.71 -6.09 -21.00
CA ALA A 122 6.48 -5.04 -22.00
C ALA A 122 5.37 -4.08 -21.54
N GLY A 123 4.29 -4.62 -20.99
CA GLY A 123 3.22 -3.85 -20.35
C GLY A 123 3.74 -2.99 -19.20
N CYS A 124 4.55 -3.58 -18.31
CA CYS A 124 5.20 -2.85 -17.22
C CYS A 124 6.13 -1.73 -17.72
N GLY A 125 6.95 -2.00 -18.73
CA GLY A 125 7.86 -1.01 -19.29
C GLY A 125 7.14 0.20 -19.86
N ILE A 126 6.09 -0.03 -20.66
CA ILE A 126 5.26 1.03 -21.21
C ILE A 126 4.49 1.77 -20.10
N GLY A 127 3.95 1.03 -19.12
CA GLY A 127 3.24 1.58 -17.97
C GLY A 127 4.07 2.55 -17.17
N ILE A 128 5.31 2.18 -16.80
CA ILE A 128 6.22 3.07 -16.05
C ILE A 128 6.49 4.34 -16.83
N ILE A 129 6.82 4.23 -18.12
CA ILE A 129 7.17 5.42 -18.93
C ILE A 129 5.96 6.34 -19.08
N ALA A 130 4.80 5.79 -19.41
CA ALA A 130 3.58 6.57 -19.60
C ALA A 130 3.14 7.23 -18.29
N PHE A 131 3.05 6.46 -17.20
CA PHE A 131 2.57 6.93 -15.92
C PHE A 131 3.55 7.91 -15.27
N SER A 132 4.86 7.67 -15.33
CA SER A 132 5.85 8.59 -14.77
C SER A 132 5.79 9.95 -15.46
N ARG A 133 5.61 9.99 -16.79
CA ARG A 133 5.46 11.25 -17.52
C ARG A 133 4.15 11.96 -17.19
N LEU A 134 3.06 11.21 -17.08
CA LEU A 134 1.76 11.74 -16.67
C LEU A 134 1.82 12.35 -15.27
N LEU A 135 2.34 11.59 -14.30
CA LEU A 135 2.45 12.01 -12.91
C LEU A 135 3.39 13.21 -12.76
N ALA A 136 4.54 13.21 -13.43
CA ALA A 136 5.44 14.35 -13.44
C ALA A 136 4.75 15.61 -14.00
N SER A 137 4.02 15.48 -15.11
CA SER A 137 3.28 16.61 -15.70
C SER A 137 2.19 17.15 -14.76
N LEU A 138 1.44 16.25 -14.12
CA LEU A 138 0.41 16.62 -13.15
C LEU A 138 0.99 17.29 -11.90
N LEU A 139 2.08 16.76 -11.34
CA LEU A 139 2.72 17.36 -10.17
C LEU A 139 3.31 18.75 -10.45
N LEU A 140 3.82 18.98 -11.67
CA LEU A 140 4.33 20.30 -12.08
C LEU A 140 3.21 21.32 -12.30
N ARG A 141 2.08 20.91 -12.89
CA ARG A 141 0.97 21.82 -13.24
C ARG A 141 -0.05 22.02 -12.13
N PHE A 142 -0.30 20.99 -11.33
CA PHE A 142 -1.37 20.92 -10.33
C PHE A 142 -0.85 20.48 -8.95
N ARG A 143 0.35 20.95 -8.57
CA ARG A 143 1.08 20.54 -7.37
C ARG A 143 0.19 20.39 -6.11
N ASN A 144 -0.58 21.43 -5.78
CA ASN A 144 -1.40 21.43 -4.56
C ASN A 144 -2.56 20.42 -4.61
N ILE A 145 -3.17 20.22 -5.79
CA ILE A 145 -4.25 19.26 -6.00
C ILE A 145 -3.71 17.84 -5.90
N CYS A 146 -2.58 17.56 -6.55
CA CYS A 146 -1.92 16.25 -6.50
C CYS A 146 -1.49 15.88 -5.08
N TYR A 147 -0.91 16.81 -4.32
CA TYR A 147 -0.58 16.54 -2.93
C TYR A 147 -1.83 16.35 -2.06
N GLY A 148 -2.91 17.10 -2.32
CA GLY A 148 -4.20 16.86 -1.67
C GLY A 148 -4.70 15.44 -1.91
N TYR A 149 -4.66 14.98 -3.16
CA TYR A 149 -5.03 13.61 -3.55
C TYR A 149 -4.14 12.55 -2.88
N ILE A 150 -2.82 12.73 -2.89
CA ILE A 150 -1.86 11.82 -2.22
C ILE A 150 -2.12 11.76 -0.71
N CYS A 151 -2.33 12.91 -0.05
CA CYS A 151 -2.74 12.96 1.35
C CYS A 151 -4.03 12.17 1.58
N GLY A 152 -5.02 12.33 0.69
CA GLY A 152 -6.27 11.60 0.74
C GLY A 152 -6.06 10.09 0.69
N MET A 153 -5.24 9.61 -0.25
CA MET A 153 -4.93 8.18 -0.36
C MET A 153 -4.22 7.62 0.87
N LEU A 154 -3.25 8.36 1.42
CA LEU A 154 -2.55 8.02 2.65
C LEU A 154 -3.47 7.97 3.87
N LEU A 155 -4.44 8.89 3.95
CA LEU A 155 -5.47 8.87 4.99
C LEU A 155 -6.43 7.69 4.81
N GLY A 156 -6.81 7.39 3.57
CA GLY A 156 -7.66 6.26 3.24
C GLY A 156 -7.05 4.89 3.58
N SER A 157 -5.72 4.77 3.63
CA SER A 157 -5.03 3.53 3.99
C SER A 157 -4.80 3.36 5.50
N LEU A 158 -5.11 4.35 6.34
CA LEU A 158 -4.95 4.25 7.79
C LEU A 158 -5.66 3.05 8.43
N PRO A 159 -6.90 2.67 8.03
CA PRO A 159 -7.55 1.49 8.58
C PRO A 159 -6.75 0.20 8.33
N VAL A 160 -6.05 0.09 7.18
CA VAL A 160 -5.22 -1.08 6.85
C VAL A 160 -3.96 -1.13 7.72
N LEU A 161 -3.47 0.01 8.20
CA LEU A 161 -2.29 0.12 9.07
C LEU A 161 -2.63 0.06 10.57
N TRP A 162 -3.88 -0.25 10.91
CA TRP A 162 -4.28 -0.33 12.31
C TRP A 162 -3.52 -1.47 13.03
N PRO A 163 -2.89 -1.25 14.19
CA PRO A 163 -2.06 -2.29 14.82
C PRO A 163 -2.83 -3.53 15.26
N TRP A 164 -4.06 -3.36 15.74
CA TRP A 164 -4.84 -4.44 16.33
C TRP A 164 -5.82 -5.01 15.31
N GLN A 165 -5.41 -6.06 14.63
CA GLN A 165 -6.20 -6.73 13.61
C GLN A 165 -6.42 -8.20 13.98
N GLN A 166 -7.57 -8.74 13.63
CA GLN A 166 -7.87 -10.17 13.71
C GLN A 166 -8.09 -10.73 12.31
N ALA A 167 -7.32 -11.74 11.93
CA ALA A 167 -7.52 -12.48 10.69
C ALA A 167 -8.82 -13.29 10.77
N VAL A 168 -9.79 -12.99 9.90
CA VAL A 168 -11.11 -13.62 9.88
C VAL A 168 -11.19 -14.71 8.80
N SER A 169 -10.39 -14.60 7.75
CA SER A 169 -10.27 -15.61 6.69
C SER A 169 -8.81 -15.84 6.31
N PHE A 170 -8.46 -17.08 6.00
CA PHE A 170 -7.12 -17.49 5.61
C PHE A 170 -7.15 -18.06 4.18
N TYR A 171 -6.17 -17.70 3.35
CA TYR A 171 -5.83 -18.42 2.12
C TYR A 171 -4.60 -19.26 2.39
N GLU A 172 -4.59 -20.46 1.85
CA GLU A 172 -3.42 -21.32 1.87
C GLU A 172 -2.64 -21.05 0.58
N ASP A 173 -1.48 -20.41 0.71
CA ASP A 173 -0.56 -20.20 -0.41
C ASP A 173 -0.10 -21.57 -0.97
N SER A 174 0.39 -21.58 -2.20
CA SER A 174 0.97 -22.72 -2.91
C SER A 174 2.05 -23.48 -2.14
N ASP A 175 2.67 -22.86 -1.12
CA ASP A 175 3.63 -23.46 -0.18
C ASP A 175 2.99 -23.99 1.13
N GLY A 176 1.66 -24.01 1.25
CA GLY A 176 0.93 -24.50 2.43
C GLY A 176 0.87 -23.50 3.61
N HIS A 177 1.26 -22.24 3.40
CA HIS A 177 1.23 -21.21 4.42
C HIS A 177 -0.12 -20.50 4.45
N GLN A 178 -0.80 -20.52 5.60
CA GLN A 178 -2.05 -19.79 5.82
C GLN A 178 -1.77 -18.29 6.00
N GLN A 179 -2.16 -17.48 5.02
CA GLN A 179 -2.09 -16.02 5.07
C GLN A 179 -3.48 -15.42 5.22
N ALA A 180 -3.63 -14.39 6.03
CA ALA A 180 -4.91 -13.72 6.25
C ALA A 180 -5.39 -13.01 4.97
N LEU A 181 -6.53 -13.44 4.41
CA LEU A 181 -7.20 -12.81 3.26
C LEU A 181 -7.97 -11.54 3.68
N GLN A 182 -8.60 -11.59 4.85
CA GLN A 182 -9.34 -10.47 5.40
C GLN A 182 -9.07 -10.35 6.90
N SER A 183 -8.70 -9.15 7.32
CA SER A 183 -8.53 -8.79 8.70
C SER A 183 -9.58 -7.77 9.12
N VAL A 184 -10.12 -7.92 10.32
CA VAL A 184 -11.06 -6.95 10.92
C VAL A 184 -10.32 -6.18 11.99
N ASN A 185 -10.48 -4.85 11.96
CA ASN A 185 -9.92 -3.97 12.97
C ASN A 185 -10.66 -4.12 14.29
N VAL A 186 -9.90 -4.38 15.34
CA VAL A 186 -10.42 -4.54 16.70
C VAL A 186 -9.86 -3.46 17.60
N TRP A 187 -10.61 -3.11 18.63
CA TRP A 187 -10.16 -2.14 19.62
C TRP A 187 -9.16 -2.79 20.59
N PRO A 188 -8.13 -2.05 21.06
CA PRO A 188 -7.09 -2.58 21.95
C PRO A 188 -7.64 -3.14 23.26
N LEU A 189 -8.75 -2.59 23.75
CA LEU A 189 -9.41 -3.02 24.98
C LEU A 189 -10.01 -4.43 24.85
N ASN A 190 -10.55 -4.76 23.67
CA ASN A 190 -11.18 -6.05 23.41
C ASN A 190 -10.20 -7.04 22.76
N TYR A 191 -8.99 -6.59 22.41
CA TYR A 191 -7.99 -7.39 21.70
C TYR A 191 -7.66 -8.68 22.47
N THR A 192 -7.36 -8.55 23.77
CA THR A 192 -7.06 -9.71 24.63
C THR A 192 -8.17 -10.74 24.70
N GLU A 193 -9.43 -10.29 24.70
CA GLU A 193 -10.59 -11.19 24.76
C GLU A 193 -10.84 -11.87 23.40
N LEU A 194 -10.52 -11.20 22.29
CA LEU A 194 -10.81 -11.68 20.93
C LEU A 194 -9.69 -12.53 20.32
N THR A 195 -8.42 -12.23 20.60
CA THR A 195 -7.26 -12.91 20.00
C THR A 195 -6.48 -13.78 21.00
N GLY A 196 -6.74 -13.62 22.30
CA GLY A 196 -5.97 -14.27 23.37
C GLY A 196 -4.55 -13.72 23.55
N GLN A 197 -4.15 -12.71 22.75
CA GLN A 197 -2.83 -12.09 22.81
C GLN A 197 -2.86 -10.77 23.58
N SER A 198 -1.79 -10.45 24.29
CA SER A 198 -1.67 -9.15 24.97
C SER A 198 -1.60 -8.02 23.91
N PRO A 199 -2.21 -6.84 24.13
CA PRO A 199 -2.26 -5.78 23.12
C PRO A 199 -0.92 -5.05 22.94
N GLN A 200 0.10 -5.41 23.74
CA GLN A 200 1.46 -4.85 23.74
C GLN A 200 1.50 -3.31 23.63
N LEU A 201 0.59 -2.63 24.35
CA LEU A 201 0.34 -1.19 24.23
C LEU A 201 1.61 -0.32 24.30
N PHE A 202 2.54 -0.69 25.19
CA PHE A 202 3.81 0.03 25.35
C PHE A 202 4.66 -0.01 24.07
N TRP A 203 4.85 -1.20 23.48
CA TRP A 203 5.66 -1.37 22.27
C TRP A 203 5.00 -0.72 21.05
N VAL A 204 3.68 -0.86 20.92
CA VAL A 204 2.88 -0.18 19.90
C VAL A 204 3.07 1.34 20.00
N ALA A 205 2.92 1.93 21.18
CA ALA A 205 3.10 3.36 21.39
C ALA A 205 4.54 3.82 21.11
N LEU A 206 5.54 3.06 21.54
CA LEU A 206 6.95 3.36 21.29
C LEU A 206 7.25 3.36 19.79
N CYS A 207 6.87 2.30 19.07
CA CYS A 207 7.08 2.17 17.64
C CYS A 207 6.34 3.25 16.84
N PHE A 208 5.12 3.61 17.25
CA PHE A 208 4.39 4.72 16.66
C PHE A 208 5.16 6.05 16.76
N VAL A 209 5.67 6.37 17.96
CA VAL A 209 6.47 7.58 18.18
C VAL A 209 7.77 7.54 17.39
N LEU A 210 8.45 6.38 17.36
CA LEU A 210 9.67 6.20 16.56
C LEU A 210 9.42 6.40 15.05
N GLY A 211 8.30 5.90 14.54
CA GLY A 211 7.88 6.13 13.15
C GLY A 211 7.70 7.61 12.86
N GLY A 212 6.91 8.32 13.67
CA GLY A 212 6.73 9.76 13.51
C GLY A 212 8.04 10.56 13.65
N ALA A 213 8.88 10.21 14.62
CA ALA A 213 10.18 10.83 14.85
C ALA A 213 11.14 10.62 13.66
N ALA A 214 11.11 9.45 13.00
CA ALA A 214 11.92 9.19 11.82
C ALA A 214 11.59 10.16 10.67
N VAL A 215 10.30 10.43 10.41
CA VAL A 215 9.90 11.41 9.39
C VAL A 215 10.39 12.82 9.74
N LEU A 216 10.22 13.23 11.00
CA LEU A 216 10.64 14.55 11.45
C LEU A 216 12.17 14.71 11.39
N LEU A 217 12.92 13.68 11.75
CA LEU A 217 14.38 13.66 11.67
C LEU A 217 14.85 13.76 10.22
N LEU A 218 14.22 13.01 9.30
CA LEU A 218 14.51 13.13 7.87
C LEU A 218 14.23 14.54 7.37
N ARG A 219 13.08 15.11 7.70
CA ARG A 219 12.74 16.50 7.34
C ARG A 219 13.79 17.47 7.85
N TRP A 220 14.21 17.34 9.11
CA TRP A 220 15.24 18.19 9.70
C TRP A 220 16.57 18.08 8.94
N LEU A 221 17.06 16.86 8.68
CA LEU A 221 18.30 16.62 7.92
C LEU A 221 18.30 17.24 6.52
N PHE A 222 17.18 17.16 5.80
CA PHE A 222 17.07 17.72 4.44
C PHE A 222 16.79 19.22 4.44
N SER A 223 16.12 19.75 5.48
CA SER A 223 15.86 21.19 5.61
C SER A 223 17.10 22.02 5.95
N GLY A 224 18.11 21.43 6.60
CA GLY A 224 19.37 22.11 6.95
C GLY A 224 20.40 22.22 5.80
N ARG A 225 20.05 21.80 4.58
CA ARG A 225 20.95 21.79 3.40
C ARG A 225 20.62 22.86 2.34
N HIS A 226 19.79 23.85 2.68
CA HIS A 226 19.47 24.99 1.83
C HIS A 226 19.85 26.31 2.49
#